data_AF-A0A1S2MD67-F1
#
_entry.id   AF-A0A1S2MD67-F1
#
_cell.length_a   1.000
_cell.length_b   1.000
_cell.length_c   1.000
_cell.angle_alpha   90.00
_cell.angle_beta   90.00
_cell.angle_gamma   90.00
#
_symmetry.space_group_name_H-M   'P 1'
#
loop_
_entity.id
_entity.type
_entity.pdbx_description
1 polymer ?
#
loop_
_entity_poly.entity_id
_entity_poly.type
_entity_poly.pdbx_seq_one_letter_code
_entity_poly.pdbx_strand_id
1 'polypeptide(L)'
;MEKNDKGILYINLVIGILGPNLIVLGILKYFEAVGGTGYLTPFLGFAITMIYLNYLERRAGISKKIIWTKSIISIVTLLAFYYFLF
;
A
#
# COMPACT_ATOMS: atom_id res chain seq x y z
N MET A 1 19.20 12.80 14.16
CA MET A 1 18.48 12.46 12.91
C MET A 1 18.38 13.73 12.10
N GLU A 2 19.29 13.90 11.14
CA GLU A 2 19.45 15.14 10.40
C GLU A 2 18.22 15.41 9.53
N LYS A 3 17.97 16.69 9.22
CA LYS A 3 16.78 17.15 8.49
C LYS A 3 16.55 16.42 7.16
N ASN A 4 17.61 15.88 6.55
CA ASN A 4 17.59 15.14 5.30
C ASN A 4 16.98 13.73 5.42
N ASP A 5 17.20 13.05 6.56
CA ASP A 5 16.71 11.67 6.80
C ASP A 5 15.19 11.59 6.87
N LYS A 6 14.55 12.64 7.38
CA LYS A 6 13.09 12.69 7.52
C LYS A 6 12.40 12.78 6.15
N GLY A 7 12.96 13.54 5.22
CA GLY A 7 12.41 13.67 3.86
C GLY A 7 12.40 12.34 3.12
N ILE A 8 13.53 11.63 3.16
CA ILE A 8 13.67 10.29 2.56
C ILE A 8 12.69 9.30 3.19
N LEU A 9 12.52 9.34 4.52
CA LEU A 9 11.54 8.50 5.21
C LEU A 9 10.12 8.73 4.69
N TYR A 10 9.67 9.99 4.56
CA TYR A 10 8.32 10.28 4.06
C TYR A 10 8.12 9.84 2.61
N ILE A 11 9.12 10.03 1.74
CA ILE A 11 9.07 9.54 0.36
C ILE A 11 8.90 8.02 0.34
N ASN A 12 9.70 7.30 1.13
CA ASN A 12 9.61 5.84 1.22
C ASN A 12 8.24 5.37 1.72
N LEU A 13 7.65 6.07 2.70
CA LEU A 13 6.30 5.77 3.19
C LEU A 13 5.23 6.01 2.11
N VAL A 14 5.35 7.09 1.32
CA VAL A 14 4.44 7.37 0.21
C VAL A 14 4.54 6.30 -0.87
N ILE A 15 5.76 5.90 -1.25
CA ILE A 15 5.98 4.80 -2.21
C ILE A 15 5.39 3.49 -1.66
N GLY A 16 5.59 3.22 -0.36
CA GLY A 16 5.03 2.06 0.33
C GLY A 16 3.50 2.04 0.43
N ILE A 17 2.83 3.17 0.18
CA ILE A 17 1.38 3.27 0.05
C ILE A 17 0.96 3.12 -1.42
N LEU A 18 1.54 3.94 -2.30
CA LEU A 18 1.10 4.04 -3.69
C LEU A 18 1.42 2.78 -4.50
N GLY A 19 2.60 2.19 -4.32
CA GLY A 19 3.04 1.01 -5.08
C GLY A 19 2.07 -0.17 -4.98
N PRO A 20 1.80 -0.69 -3.77
CA PRO A 20 0.84 -1.79 -3.59
C PRO A 20 -0.57 -1.44 -4.09
N ASN A 21 -1.04 -0.21 -3.85
CA ASN A 21 -2.37 0.22 -4.30
C ASN A 21 -2.49 0.19 -5.83
N LEU A 22 -1.50 0.71 -6.55
CA LEU A 22 -1.48 0.70 -8.02
C LEU A 22 -1.46 -0.72 -8.58
N ILE A 23 -0.71 -1.63 -7.94
CA ILE A 23 -0.67 -3.05 -8.36
C ILE A 23 -2.05 -3.69 -8.22
N VAL A 24 -2.72 -3.51 -7.07
CA VAL A 24 -4.07 -4.05 -6.84
C VAL A 24 -5.05 -3.53 -7.88
N LEU A 25 -5.10 -2.21 -8.04
CA LEU A 25 -6.03 -1.55 -8.97
C LEU A 25 -5.78 -1.96 -10.42
N GLY A 26 -4.52 -2.08 -10.82
CA GLY A 26 -4.15 -2.55 -12.16
C GLY A 26 -4.63 -3.97 -12.44
N ILE A 27 -4.46 -4.88 -11.48
CA ILE A 27 -4.95 -6.26 -11.63
C ILE A 27 -6.48 -6.31 -11.63
N LEU A 28 -7.15 -5.53 -10.79
CA LEU A 28 -8.62 -5.45 -10.77
C LEU A 28 -9.15 -4.92 -12.11
N LYS A 29 -8.54 -3.86 -12.68
CA LYS A 29 -8.93 -3.33 -13.99
C LYS A 29 -8.70 -4.33 -15.10
N TYR A 30 -7.61 -5.09 -15.03
CA TYR A 30 -7.37 -6.19 -15.96
C TYR A 30 -8.48 -7.24 -15.88
N PHE A 31 -8.87 -7.69 -14.66
CA PHE A 31 -9.94 -8.67 -14.51
C PHE A 31 -11.30 -8.18 -14.99
N GLU A 32 -11.63 -6.92 -14.72
CA GLU A 32 -12.85 -6.29 -15.26
C GLU A 32 -12.83 -6.29 -16.79
N ALA A 33 -11.70 -5.93 -17.41
CA ALA A 33 -11.57 -5.88 -18.87
C ALA A 33 -11.69 -7.25 -19.55
N VAL A 34 -11.21 -8.32 -18.91
CA VAL A 34 -11.25 -9.69 -19.47
C VAL A 34 -12.42 -10.54 -18.97
N GLY A 35 -13.31 -9.98 -18.12
CA GLY A 35 -14.45 -10.70 -17.55
C GLY A 35 -14.07 -11.83 -16.57
N GLY A 36 -12.91 -11.72 -15.91
CA GLY A 36 -12.42 -12.71 -14.94
C GLY A 36 -13.14 -12.63 -13.59
N THR A 37 -13.11 -13.69 -12.78
CA THR A 37 -13.75 -13.74 -11.45
C THR A 37 -12.75 -13.70 -10.28
N GLY A 38 -11.46 -13.51 -10.56
CA GLY A 38 -10.34 -13.59 -9.61
C GLY A 38 -10.14 -12.37 -8.70
N TYR A 39 -11.19 -11.65 -8.32
CA TYR A 39 -11.08 -10.35 -7.64
C TYR A 39 -10.45 -10.40 -6.24
N LEU A 40 -10.43 -11.56 -5.57
CA LEU A 40 -9.93 -11.68 -4.20
C LEU A 40 -8.40 -11.78 -4.11
N THR A 41 -7.74 -12.38 -5.11
CA THR A 41 -6.29 -12.62 -5.08
C THR A 41 -5.46 -11.33 -4.96
N PRO A 42 -5.77 -10.23 -5.67
CA PRO A 42 -5.06 -8.96 -5.51
C PRO A 42 -5.15 -8.39 -4.09
N PHE A 43 -6.31 -8.49 -3.43
CA PHE A 43 -6.47 -8.02 -2.05
C PHE A 43 -5.67 -8.86 -1.04
N LEU A 44 -5.59 -10.18 -1.24
CA LEU A 44 -4.71 -11.04 -0.43
C LEU A 44 -3.23 -10.68 -0.64
N GLY A 45 -2.83 -10.45 -1.89
CA GLY A 45 -1.48 -9.97 -2.22
C GLY A 45 -1.16 -8.67 -1.50
N PHE A 46 -2.08 -7.70 -1.54
CA PHE A 46 -1.95 -6.44 -0.81
C PHE A 46 -1.75 -6.64 0.69
N ALA A 47 -2.57 -7.47 1.33
CA ALA A 47 -2.46 -7.73 2.77
C ALA A 47 -1.09 -8.32 3.12
N ILE A 48 -0.61 -9.32 2.36
CA ILE A 48 0.69 -9.95 2.58
C ILE A 48 1.83 -8.94 2.36
N THR A 49 1.79 -8.15 1.28
CA THR A 49 2.78 -7.11 1.01
C THR A 49 2.81 -6.07 2.12
N MET A 50 1.66 -5.62 2.62
CA MET A 50 1.58 -4.67 3.72
C MET A 50 2.14 -5.23 5.03
N ILE A 51 1.87 -6.50 5.35
CA ILE A 51 2.46 -7.18 6.51
C ILE A 51 3.99 -7.20 6.39
N TYR A 52 4.51 -7.56 5.22
CA TYR A 52 5.94 -7.62 4.98
C TYR A 52 6.60 -6.24 5.06
N LEU A 53 6.00 -5.20 4.45
CA LEU A 53 6.49 -3.83 4.56
C LEU A 53 6.52 -3.35 6.02
N ASN A 54 5.44 -3.61 6.77
CA ASN A 54 5.38 -3.24 8.19
C ASN A 54 6.46 -3.95 9.02
N TYR A 55 6.79 -5.19 8.67
CA TYR A 55 7.90 -5.93 9.27
C TYR A 55 9.26 -5.28 8.98
N LEU A 56 9.53 -4.91 7.74
CA LEU A 56 10.77 -4.22 7.35
C LEU A 56 10.89 -2.84 8.01
N GLU A 57 9.82 -2.07 8.05
CA GLU A 57 9.79 -0.74 8.69
C GLU A 57 10.10 -0.84 10.18
N ARG A 58 9.56 -1.88 10.84
CA ARG A 58 9.84 -2.13 12.26
C ARG A 58 11.29 -2.53 12.49
N ARG A 59 11.88 -3.35 11.61
CA ARG A 59 13.32 -3.69 11.60
C ARG A 59 14.21 -2.46 11.38
N ALA A 60 13.74 -1.48 10.61
CA ALA A 60 14.43 -0.22 10.35
C ALA A 60 14.28 0.83 11.47
N GLY A 61 13.63 0.49 12.59
CA GLY A 61 13.47 1.40 13.74
C GLY A 61 12.35 2.43 13.58
N ILE A 62 11.48 2.29 12.57
CA ILE A 62 10.31 3.17 12.41
C ILE A 62 9.30 2.89 13.53
N SER A 63 8.79 3.96 14.14
CA SER A 63 7.86 3.82 15.26
C SER A 63 6.57 3.09 14.85
N LYS A 64 6.05 2.24 15.75
CA LYS A 64 4.79 1.51 15.55
C LYS A 64 3.63 2.44 15.18
N LYS A 65 3.61 3.67 15.72
CA LYS A 65 2.60 4.69 15.41
C LYS A 65 2.62 5.07 13.93
N ILE A 66 3.79 5.37 13.37
CA ILE A 66 3.95 5.72 11.94
C ILE A 66 3.51 4.56 11.04
N ILE A 67 3.93 3.33 11.37
CA ILE A 67 3.56 2.12 10.59
C ILE A 67 2.04 1.91 10.56
N TRP A 68 1.37 2.09 11.70
CA TRP A 68 -0.09 2.00 11.79
C TRP A 68 -0.79 3.11 11.00
N THR A 69 -0.34 4.36 11.14
CA THR A 69 -0.88 5.49 10.37
C THR A 69 -0.73 5.25 8.87
N LYS A 70 0.46 4.82 8.40
CA LYS A 70 0.71 4.45 7.00
C LYS A 70 -0.23 3.35 6.52
N SER A 71 -0.45 2.31 7.35
CA SER A 71 -1.34 1.19 6.99
C SER A 71 -2.79 1.64 6.83
N ILE A 72 -3.29 2.49 7.73
CA ILE A 72 -4.63 3.07 7.63
C ILE A 72 -4.76 3.94 6.37
N ILE A 73 -3.79 4.83 6.13
CA ILE A 73 -3.77 5.67 4.93
C ILE A 73 -3.78 4.79 3.68
N SER A 74 -2.97 3.73 3.64
CA SER A 74 -2.91 2.81 2.49
C SER A 74 -4.28 2.21 2.17
N ILE A 75 -5.00 1.71 3.19
CA ILE A 75 -6.35 1.15 3.03
C ILE A 75 -7.35 2.20 2.57
N VAL A 76 -7.35 3.39 3.18
CA VAL A 76 -8.26 4.48 2.81
C VAL A 76 -8.01 4.94 1.38
N THR A 77 -6.74 5.08 0.97
CA THR A 77 -6.36 5.43 -0.39
C THR A 77 -6.77 4.35 -1.39
N LEU A 78 -6.61 3.07 -1.05
CA LEU A 78 -7.07 1.97 -1.90
C LEU A 78 -8.58 2.02 -2.13
N LEU A 79 -9.36 2.20 -1.06
CA LEU A 79 -10.82 2.30 -1.13
C LEU A 79 -11.27 3.53 -1.91
N ALA A 80 -10.62 4.67 -1.69
CA ALA A 80 -10.91 5.90 -2.44
C ALA A 80 -10.64 5.72 -3.94
N PHE A 81 -9.47 5.20 -4.31
CA PHE A 81 -9.15 4.93 -5.71
C PHE A 81 -10.08 3.89 -6.33
N TYR A 82 -10.42 2.83 -5.59
CA TYR A 82 -11.39 1.85 -6.06
C TYR A 82 -12.73 2.51 -6.38
N TYR A 83 -13.29 3.31 -5.48
CA TYR A 83 -14.56 4.03 -5.68
C TYR A 83 -14.55 5.01 -6.86
N PHE A 84 -13.42 5.67 -7.13
CA PHE A 84 -13.32 6.61 -8.26
C PHE A 84 -13.08 5.94 -9.62
N LEU A 85 -12.48 4.75 -9.62
CA LEU A 85 -12.08 4.06 -10.86
C LEU A 85 -13.07 2.98 -11.31
N PHE A 86 -13.91 2.46 -10.41
CA PHE A 86 -14.89 1.39 -10.66
C PHE A 86 -16.27 1.84 -10.20
#